data_AF-A0A421C7S2-F1
#
_entry.id   AF-A0A421C7S2-F1
#
_cell.length_a   1.000
_cell.length_b   1.000
_cell.length_c   1.000
_cell.angle_alpha   90.00
_cell.angle_beta   90.00
_cell.angle_gamma   90.00
#
_symmetry.space_group_name_H-M   'P 1'
#
loop_
_entity.id
_entity.type
_entity.pdbx_description
1 polymer ?
#
loop_
_entity_poly.entity_id
_entity_poly.type
_entity_poly.pdbx_seq_one_letter_code
_entity_poly.pdbx_strand_id
1 'polypeptide(L)'
;MVLFVLLFSFASLAVTGYDKFLHYSVSYTAFGLSSFILGDTGGFLFSAFLGVGKEVWDLFSRKGSAEIEDLIADFAGIASAYSFVHSLPFRPIVVFMLVF
;
A
#
# COMPACT_ATOMS: atom_id res chain seq x y z
N MET A 1 13.53 -2.05 9.97
CA MET A 1 12.24 -1.44 9.54
C MET A 1 12.39 -0.74 8.20
N VAL A 2 13.19 0.32 8.09
CA VAL A 2 13.48 0.99 6.80
C VAL A 2 14.00 0.02 5.73
N LEU A 3 14.95 -0.85 6.08
CA LEU A 3 15.48 -1.88 5.17
C LEU A 3 14.38 -2.82 4.64
N PHE A 4 13.39 -3.14 5.46
CA PHE A 4 12.27 -4.00 5.07
C PHE A 4 11.36 -3.31 4.06
N VAL A 5 11.02 -2.04 4.30
CA VAL A 5 10.23 -1.21 3.37
C VAL A 5 10.94 -1.11 2.02
N LEU A 6 12.25 -0.82 2.02
CA LEU A 6 13.04 -0.71 0.80
C LEU A 6 13.14 -2.03 0.04
N LEU A 7 13.39 -3.15 0.72
CA LEU A 7 13.47 -4.47 0.09
C LEU A 7 12.13 -4.87 -0.56
N PHE A 8 11.01 -4.61 0.10
CA PHE A 8 9.69 -4.85 -0.48
C PHE A 8 9.41 -3.92 -1.67
N SER A 9 9.74 -2.63 -1.58
CA SER A 9 9.63 -1.70 -2.70
C SER A 9 10.43 -2.17 -3.93
N PHE A 10 11.69 -2.59 -3.73
CA PHE A 10 12.53 -3.12 -4.80
C PHE A 10 11.99 -4.44 -5.37
N ALA A 11 11.50 -5.34 -4.51
CA ALA A 11 10.90 -6.60 -4.97
C ALA A 11 9.65 -6.34 -5.81
N SER A 12 8.75 -5.47 -5.36
CA SER A 12 7.54 -5.11 -6.10
C SER A 12 7.87 -4.47 -7.45
N LEU A 13 8.91 -3.63 -7.53
CA LEU A 13 9.31 -2.98 -8.78
C LEU A 13 10.04 -3.93 -9.74
N ALA A 14 11.04 -4.66 -9.24
CA ALA A 14 11.98 -5.41 -10.08
C ALA A 14 11.49 -6.82 -10.42
N VAL A 15 10.68 -7.46 -9.56
CA VAL A 15 10.30 -8.88 -9.72
C VAL A 15 8.90 -9.01 -10.31
N THR A 16 7.95 -8.20 -9.83
CA THR A 16 6.53 -8.29 -10.24
C THR A 16 6.12 -7.22 -11.24
N GLY A 17 6.97 -6.21 -11.46
CA GLY A 17 6.74 -5.14 -12.42
C GLY A 17 6.11 -3.88 -11.83
N TYR A 18 6.15 -2.79 -12.61
CA TYR A 18 5.78 -1.43 -12.18
C TYR A 18 4.35 -1.32 -11.62
N ASP A 19 3.42 -2.09 -12.15
CA ASP A 19 2.02 -2.10 -11.73
C ASP A 19 1.87 -2.54 -10.26
N LYS A 20 2.54 -3.64 -9.88
CA LYS A 20 2.47 -4.20 -8.52
C LYS A 20 3.22 -3.32 -7.52
N PHE A 21 4.28 -2.65 -7.97
CA PHE A 21 4.90 -1.57 -7.21
C PHE A 21 3.95 -0.39 -6.96
N LEU A 22 3.12 -0.03 -7.95
CA LEU A 22 2.13 1.03 -7.79
C LEU A 22 1.08 0.66 -6.73
N HIS A 23 0.55 -0.57 -6.79
CA HIS A 23 -0.37 -1.10 -5.77
C HIS A 23 0.23 -1.04 -4.37
N TYR A 24 1.44 -1.59 -4.21
CA TYR A 24 2.17 -1.53 -2.94
C TYR A 24 2.37 -0.10 -2.43
N SER A 25 2.85 0.81 -3.29
CA SER A 25 3.21 2.18 -2.90
C SER A 25 2.01 3.06 -2.57
N VAL A 26 0.94 2.94 -3.34
CA VAL A 26 -0.34 3.63 -3.08
C VAL A 26 -0.94 3.13 -1.78
N SER A 27 -1.01 1.81 -1.57
CA SER A 27 -1.58 1.22 -0.37
C SER A 27 -0.76 1.52 0.89
N TYR A 28 0.57 1.50 0.79
CA TYR A 28 1.49 1.92 1.85
C TYR A 28 1.23 3.36 2.28
N THR A 29 1.14 4.27 1.30
CA THR A 29 0.96 5.70 1.53
C THR A 29 -0.44 6.01 2.06
N ALA A 30 -1.46 5.42 1.45
CA ALA A 30 -2.84 5.53 1.89
C ALA A 30 -2.98 5.12 3.34
N PHE A 31 -2.36 4.00 3.75
CA PHE A 31 -2.46 3.53 5.14
C PHE A 31 -1.73 4.49 6.08
N GLY A 32 -0.49 4.85 5.74
CA GLY A 32 0.32 5.70 6.62
C GLY A 32 -0.26 7.10 6.84
N LEU A 33 -1.00 7.65 5.88
CA LEU A 33 -1.70 8.92 6.03
C LEU A 33 -3.05 8.78 6.72
N SER A 34 -3.88 7.83 6.28
CA SER A 34 -5.24 7.68 6.81
C SER A 34 -5.25 7.18 8.24
N SER A 35 -4.30 6.33 8.65
CA SER A 35 -4.15 5.87 10.04
C SER A 35 -3.85 7.01 11.02
N PHE A 36 -3.25 8.11 10.55
CA PHE A 36 -3.02 9.29 11.37
C PHE A 36 -4.32 10.02 11.75
N ILE A 37 -5.30 10.02 10.84
CA ILE A 37 -6.57 10.74 11.01
C ILE A 37 -7.64 9.82 11.62
N LEU A 38 -7.70 8.57 11.16
CA LEU A 38 -8.78 7.63 11.44
C LEU A 38 -8.37 6.52 12.43
N GLY A 39 -7.13 6.53 12.92
CA GLY A 39 -6.54 5.42 13.68
C GLY A 39 -6.24 4.20 12.81
N ASP A 40 -5.55 3.21 13.36
CA ASP A 40 -5.08 2.04 12.60
C ASP A 40 -6.22 1.28 11.91
N THR A 41 -7.33 1.05 12.63
CA THR A 41 -8.51 0.38 12.09
C THR A 41 -9.11 1.17 10.93
N GLY A 42 -9.23 2.49 11.07
CA GLY A 42 -9.77 3.34 10.02
C GLY A 42 -8.84 3.43 8.82
N GLY A 43 -7.53 3.48 9.05
CA GLY A 43 -6.54 3.48 7.98
C GLY A 43 -6.49 2.15 7.23
N PHE A 44 -6.60 1.02 7.94
CA PHE A 44 -6.71 -0.30 7.33
C PHE A 44 -7.95 -0.39 6.44
N LEU A 45 -9.12 -0.02 6.96
CA LEU A 45 -10.38 -0.08 6.20
C LEU A 45 -10.33 0.84 4.98
N PHE A 46 -9.79 2.06 5.12
CA PHE A 46 -9.65 2.99 4.01
C PHE A 46 -8.75 2.43 2.90
N SER A 47 -7.55 1.97 3.24
CA SER A 47 -6.61 1.43 2.26
C SER A 47 -7.07 0.13 1.63
N ALA A 48 -7.63 -0.79 2.43
CA ALA A 48 -8.19 -2.03 1.92
C ALA A 48 -9.38 -1.77 0.98
N PHE A 49 -10.21 -0.76 1.29
CA PHE A 49 -11.29 -0.35 0.40
C PHE A 49 -10.78 0.20 -0.94
N LEU A 50 -9.67 0.93 -0.96
CA LEU A 50 -9.06 1.40 -2.22
C LEU A 50 -8.57 0.23 -3.08
N GLY A 51 -7.80 -0.71 -2.50
CA GLY A 51 -7.27 -1.87 -3.22
C GLY A 51 -8.38 -2.80 -3.73
N VAL A 52 -9.21 -3.30 -2.81
CA VAL A 52 -10.35 -4.17 -3.16
C VAL A 52 -11.35 -3.45 -4.07
N GLY A 53 -11.60 -2.16 -3.84
CA GLY A 53 -12.50 -1.36 -4.66
C GLY A 53 -12.03 -1.22 -6.10
N LYS A 54 -10.72 -1.02 -6.32
CA LYS A 54 -10.12 -0.99 -7.67
C LYS A 54 -10.31 -2.34 -8.37
N GLU A 55 -10.00 -3.45 -7.71
CA GLU A 55 -10.15 -4.79 -8.31
C GLU A 55 -11.59 -5.13 -8.64
N VAL A 56 -12.52 -4.79 -7.74
CA VAL A 56 -13.96 -4.92 -7.98
C VAL A 56 -14.38 -4.07 -9.17
N TRP A 57 -13.90 -2.83 -9.25
CA TRP A 57 -14.18 -1.94 -10.38
C TRP A 57 -13.65 -2.50 -11.70
N ASP A 58 -12.46 -3.07 -11.73
CA ASP A 58 -11.89 -3.70 -12.93
C ASP A 58 -12.70 -4.91 -13.38
N LEU A 59 -13.15 -5.74 -12.43
CA LEU A 59 -14.02 -6.88 -12.69
C LEU A 59 -15.34 -6.47 -13.37
N PHE A 60 -15.96 -5.38 -12.92
CA PHE A 60 -17.24 -4.91 -13.45
C PHE A 60 -17.10 -4.05 -14.71
N SER A 61 -16.08 -3.20 -14.79
CA SER A 61 -15.91 -2.24 -15.87
C SER A 61 -15.27 -2.84 -17.11
N ARG A 62 -14.57 -3.98 -16.99
CA ARG A 62 -13.75 -4.62 -18.05
C ARG A 62 -12.69 -3.69 -18.65
N LYS A 63 -12.33 -2.60 -17.95
CA LYS A 63 -11.27 -1.67 -18.35
C LYS A 63 -9.88 -2.10 -17.87
N GLY A 64 -9.84 -3.07 -16.96
CA GLY A 64 -8.63 -3.71 -16.43
C GLY A 64 -8.85 -5.21 -16.24
N SER A 65 -7.83 -5.87 -15.69
CA SER A 65 -7.87 -7.27 -15.27
C SER A 65 -7.90 -7.29 -13.74
N ALA A 66 -8.85 -8.02 -13.16
CA ALA A 66 -8.87 -8.20 -11.72
C ALA A 66 -7.83 -9.27 -11.35
N GLU A 67 -6.79 -8.89 -10.61
CA GLU A 67 -5.62 -9.71 -10.34
C GLU A 67 -5.41 -9.90 -8.83
N ILE A 68 -5.31 -11.16 -8.41
CA ILE A 68 -5.05 -11.48 -6.99
C ILE A 68 -3.69 -10.93 -6.53
N GLU A 69 -2.74 -10.82 -7.46
CA GLU A 69 -1.41 -10.28 -7.21
C GLU A 69 -1.46 -8.79 -6.80
N ASP A 70 -2.42 -8.03 -7.34
CA ASP A 70 -2.64 -6.64 -6.97
C ASP A 70 -3.14 -6.52 -5.53
N LEU A 71 -4.08 -7.40 -5.13
CA LEU A 71 -4.52 -7.47 -3.74
C LEU A 71 -3.37 -7.84 -2.78
N ILE A 72 -2.51 -8.77 -3.18
CA ILE A 72 -1.35 -9.16 -2.36
C ILE A 72 -0.40 -7.96 -2.22
N ALA A 73 -0.14 -7.23 -3.31
CA ALA A 73 0.70 -6.03 -3.28
C ALA A 73 0.08 -4.93 -2.39
N ASP A 74 -1.24 -4.73 -2.45
CA ASP A 74 -1.96 -3.78 -1.60
C ASP A 74 -1.85 -4.13 -0.12
N PHE A 75 -2.13 -5.38 0.25
CA PHE A 75 -2.00 -5.83 1.64
C PHE A 75 -0.57 -5.81 2.14
N ALA A 76 0.41 -6.11 1.29
CA ALA A 76 1.83 -5.97 1.62
C ALA A 76 2.20 -4.51 1.90
N GLY A 77 1.69 -3.57 1.10
CA GLY A 77 1.85 -2.13 1.32
C GLY A 77 1.29 -1.68 2.66
N ILE A 78 0.05 -2.08 2.96
CA ILE A 78 -0.62 -1.81 4.25
C ILE A 78 0.18 -2.36 5.43
N ALA A 79 0.59 -3.63 5.38
CA ALA A 79 1.32 -4.28 6.47
C ALA A 79 2.71 -3.65 6.69
N SER A 80 3.39 -3.29 5.61
CA SER A 80 4.66 -2.59 5.64
C SER A 80 4.52 -1.20 6.25
N ALA A 81 3.50 -0.44 5.86
CA ALA A 81 3.20 0.87 6.42
C ALA A 81 2.81 0.79 7.90
N TYR A 82 1.95 -0.16 8.28
CA TYR A 82 1.58 -0.40 9.67
C TYR A 82 2.81 -0.63 10.55
N SER A 83 3.68 -1.53 10.12
CA SER A 83 4.90 -1.85 10.85
C SER A 83 5.81 -0.63 10.98
N PHE A 84 5.94 0.17 9.91
CA PHE A 84 6.83 1.32 9.89
C PHE A 84 6.29 2.54 10.67
N VAL A 85 5.01 2.88 10.55
CA VAL A 85 4.39 4.04 11.19
C VAL A 85 4.46 3.95 12.73
N HIS A 86 4.39 2.74 13.27
CA HIS A 86 4.54 2.49 14.71
C HIS A 86 5.97 2.71 15.22
N SER A 87 6.95 2.76 14.32
CA SER A 87 8.36 3.03 14.66
C SER A 87 8.74 4.51 14.60
N LEU A 88 7.82 5.40 14.18
CA LEU A 88 8.12 6.82 13.94
C LEU A 88 7.40 7.80 14.90
N PRO A 89 8.11 8.81 15.44
CA PRO A 89 7.52 9.87 16.27
C PRO A 89 6.80 10.97 15.47
N PHE A 90 7.13 11.18 14.19
CA PHE A 90 6.49 12.15 13.30
C PHE A 90 6.17 11.49 11.93
N ARG A 91 4.90 11.50 11.54
CA ARG A 91 4.30 10.40 10.75
C ARG A 91 4.04 10.65 9.26
N PRO A 92 3.60 11.82 8.75
CA PRO A 92 3.06 11.89 7.38
C PRO A 92 4.11 11.97 6.26
N ILE A 93 5.17 12.76 6.45
CA ILE A 93 6.12 13.10 5.38
C ILE A 93 7.11 11.95 5.11
N VAL A 94 7.50 11.22 6.15
CA VAL A 94 8.50 10.13 6.05
C VAL A 94 7.93 8.91 5.33
N VAL A 95 6.62 8.66 5.46
CA VAL A 95 5.92 7.60 4.73
C VAL A 95 6.02 7.84 3.23
N PHE A 96 5.84 9.08 2.77
CA PHE A 96 5.96 9.43 1.36
C PHE A 96 7.38 9.25 0.79
N MET A 97 8.41 9.74 1.49
CA MET A 97 9.79 9.76 0.99
C MET A 97 10.48 8.40 0.87
N LEU A 98 9.93 7.35 1.48
CA LEU A 98 10.57 6.04 1.51
C LEU A 98 10.19 5.14 0.34
N VAL A 99 9.10 5.46 -0.35
CA VAL A 99 8.57 4.62 -1.42
C VAL A 99 8.55 5.34 -2.77
N PHE A 100 8.55 6.68 -2.79
CA PHE A 100 8.65 7.52 -3.99
C PHE A 100 9.95 8.30 -4.04
#